data_AF-A0A948XX44-F1
#
_entry.id   AF-A0A948XX44-F1
#
_cell.length_a   1.000
_cell.length_b   1.000
_cell.length_c   1.000
_cell.angle_alpha   90.00
_cell.angle_beta   90.00
_cell.angle_gamma   90.00
#
_symmetry.space_group_name_H-M   'P 1'
#
loop_
_entity.id
_entity.type
_entity.pdbx_description
1 polymer ?
#
loop_
_entity_poly.entity_id
_entity_poly.type
_entity_poly.pdbx_seq_one_letter_code
_entity_poly.pdbx_strand_id
1 'polypeptide(L)' 'MRKPIAVIVMLAFLAFWIWAAGTLGSHLTGLPRWVQPVFFIVAGIGWVLPMRPLLKWMNANAPPEED' A
#
# COMPACT_ATOMS: atom_id res chain seq x y z
N MET A 1 -10.41 20.76 0.48
CA MET A 1 -8.93 20.61 0.42
C MET A 1 -8.39 19.22 0.77
N ARG A 2 -9.23 18.21 1.13
CA ARG A 2 -8.73 16.89 1.57
C ARG A 2 -8.29 15.95 0.43
N LYS A 3 -8.85 16.13 -0.79
CA LYS A 3 -8.52 15.31 -1.97
C LYS A 3 -7.03 15.35 -2.39
N PRO A 4 -6.37 16.53 -2.57
CA PRO A 4 -4.95 16.55 -2.93
C PRO A 4 -4.05 15.96 -1.83
N ILE A 5 -4.40 16.18 -0.56
CA ILE A 5 -3.68 15.61 0.59
C ILE A 5 -3.77 14.08 0.57
N ALA A 6 -4.97 13.53 0.32
CA ALA A 6 -5.17 12.08 0.20
C ALA A 6 -4.28 11.48 -0.91
N VAL A 7 -4.20 12.14 -2.06
CA VAL A 7 -3.36 11.71 -3.18
C VAL A 7 -1.88 11.75 -2.81
N ILE A 8 -1.39 12.83 -2.19
CA ILE A 8 0.01 12.94 -1.77
C ILE A 8 0.36 11.85 -0.76
N VAL A 9 -0.50 11.63 0.25
CA VAL A 9 -0.30 10.57 1.25
C VAL A 9 -0.28 9.19 0.60
N MET A 10 -1.18 8.95 -0.37
CA MET A 10 -1.22 7.69 -1.12
C MET A 10 0.07 7.46 -1.92
N LEU A 11 0.55 8.48 -2.64
CA LEU A 11 1.78 8.40 -3.42
C LEU A 11 3.01 8.21 -2.53
N ALA A 12 3.09 8.96 -1.42
CA ALA A 12 4.18 8.82 -0.45
C ALA A 12 4.19 7.42 0.18
N PHE A 13 3.02 6.88 0.53
CA PHE A 13 2.88 5.53 1.03
C PHE A 13 3.33 4.49 0.00
N LEU A 14 2.89 4.60 -1.25
CA LEU A 14 3.27 3.68 -2.33
C LEU A 14 4.78 3.72 -2.59
N ALA A 15 5.36 4.91 -2.65
CA ALA A 15 6.81 5.09 -2.82
C ALA A 15 7.58 4.43 -1.68
N PHE A 16 7.15 4.66 -0.43
CA PHE A 16 7.74 4.04 0.75
C PHE A 16 7.60 2.50 0.72
N TRP A 17 6.43 2.00 0.33
CA TRP A 17 6.16 0.56 0.25
C TRP A 17 7.01 -0.13 -0.81
N ILE A 18 7.11 0.45 -2.02
CA ILE A 18 7.96 -0.08 -3.09
C ILE A 18 9.43 -0.09 -2.66
N TRP A 19 9.89 1.00 -2.06
CA TRP A 19 11.24 1.09 -1.54
C TRP A 19 11.52 0.02 -0.48
N ALA A 20 10.65 -0.08 0.54
CA ALA A 20 10.78 -1.09 1.59
C ALA A 20 10.74 -2.51 1.03
N ALA A 21 9.79 -2.83 0.14
CA ALA A 21 9.68 -4.14 -0.47
C ALA A 21 10.90 -4.50 -1.33
N GLY A 22 11.45 -3.53 -2.08
CA GLY A 22 12.67 -3.72 -2.88
C GLY A 22 13.91 -3.93 -2.01
N THR A 23 14.07 -3.15 -0.94
CA THR A 23 15.17 -3.30 0.02
C THR A 23 15.08 -4.62 0.77
N LEU A 24 13.91 -5.00 1.29
CA LEU A 24 13.74 -6.32 1.92
C LEU A 24 13.95 -7.46 0.90
N GLY A 25 13.47 -7.28 -0.33
CA GLY A 25 13.68 -8.19 -1.45
C GLY A 25 15.16 -8.51 -1.71
N SER A 26 16.03 -7.50 -1.67
CA SER A 26 17.47 -7.70 -1.88
C SER A 26 18.12 -8.50 -0.74
N HIS A 27 17.67 -8.32 0.49
CA HIS A 27 18.13 -9.10 1.66
C HIS A 27 17.63 -10.57 1.64
N LEU A 28 16.54 -10.87 0.94
CA LEU A 28 15.98 -12.22 0.83
C LEU A 28 16.77 -13.15 -0.11
N THR A 29 17.75 -12.62 -0.85
CA THR A 29 18.59 -13.42 -1.75
C THR A 29 19.48 -14.43 -1.02
N GLY A 30 19.79 -14.19 0.27
CA GLY A 30 20.55 -15.11 1.12
C GLY A 30 19.71 -16.14 1.89
N LEU A 31 18.37 -16.11 1.76
CA LEU A 31 17.44 -16.96 2.49
C LEU A 31 16.97 -18.18 1.67
N PRO A 32 16.32 -19.17 2.29
CA PRO A 32 15.81 -20.35 1.58
C PRO A 32 14.87 -19.94 0.44
N ARG A 33 14.99 -20.62 -0.72
CA ARG A 33 14.22 -20.29 -1.95
C ARG A 33 12.71 -20.23 -1.77
N TRP A 34 12.16 -20.91 -0.76
CA TRP A 34 10.73 -20.88 -0.44
C TRP A 34 10.27 -19.58 0.23
N VAL A 35 11.17 -18.80 0.83
CA VAL A 35 10.83 -17.55 1.52
C VAL A 35 10.58 -16.41 0.53
N GLN A 36 11.31 -16.37 -0.59
CA GLN A 36 11.11 -15.37 -1.64
C GLN A 36 9.66 -15.32 -2.16
N PRO A 37 9.04 -16.42 -2.64
CA PRO A 37 7.68 -16.35 -3.17
C PRO A 37 6.66 -15.97 -2.10
N VAL A 38 6.80 -16.47 -0.86
CA VAL A 38 5.92 -16.11 0.25
C VAL A 38 6.01 -14.60 0.53
N PHE A 39 7.22 -14.05 0.60
CA PHE A 39 7.42 -12.62 0.78
C PHE A 39 6.78 -11.79 -0.33
N PHE A 40 7.00 -12.16 -1.60
CA PHE A 40 6.44 -11.41 -2.72
C PHE A 40 4.90 -11.47 -2.77
N ILE A 41 4.29 -12.61 -2.38
CA ILE A 41 2.83 -12.72 -2.23
C ILE A 41 2.33 -11.77 -1.14
N VAL A 42 2.97 -11.78 0.03
CA VAL A 42 2.59 -10.90 1.15
C VAL A 42 2.83 -9.43 0.81
N ALA A 43 3.94 -9.09 0.17
CA ALA A 43 4.23 -7.72 -0.28
C ALA A 43 3.23 -7.25 -1.35
N GLY A 44 2.80 -8.16 -2.23
CA GLY A 44 1.85 -7.91 -3.30
C GLY A 44 0.38 -7.82 -2.87
N ILE A 45 0.00 -8.36 -1.70
CA ILE A 45 -1.37 -8.26 -1.17
C ILE A 45 -1.44 -7.29 0.03
N GLY A 46 -0.38 -7.20 0.82
CA GLY A 46 -0.30 -6.45 2.06
C GLY A 46 -0.51 -4.94 1.90
N TRP A 47 -0.11 -4.36 0.76
CA TRP A 47 -0.30 -2.93 0.48
C TRP A 47 -1.77 -2.52 0.32
N VAL A 48 -2.69 -3.47 0.07
CA VAL A 48 -4.13 -3.20 -0.04
C VAL A 48 -4.73 -2.82 1.31
N LEU A 49 -4.18 -3.35 2.40
CA LEU A 49 -4.67 -3.16 3.75
C LEU A 49 -4.66 -1.68 4.19
N PRO A 50 -3.57 -0.92 4.00
CA PRO A 50 -3.55 0.53 4.25
C PRO A 50 -4.34 1.35 3.21
N MET A 51 -4.60 0.84 2.00
CA MET A 51 -5.42 1.55 1.01
C MET A 51 -6.89 1.67 1.41
N ARG A 52 -7.49 0.61 1.96
CA ARG A 52 -8.93 0.61 2.34
C ARG A 52 -9.32 1.76 3.29
N PRO A 53 -8.63 2.01 4.42
CA PRO A 53 -8.98 3.12 5.31
C PRO A 53 -8.68 4.49 4.67
N LEU A 54 -7.64 4.60 3.85
CA LEU A 54 -7.29 5.85 3.16
C LEU A 54 -8.37 6.26 2.15
N LEU A 55 -8.86 5.30 1.36
CA LEU A 55 -9.97 5.51 0.43
C LEU A 55 -11.27 5.86 1.17
N LYS A 56 -11.56 5.19 2.29
CA LYS A 56 -12.71 5.52 3.13
C LYS A 56 -12.61 6.93 3.70
N TRP A 57 -11.44 7.36 4.13
CA TRP A 57 -11.19 8.73 4.61
C TRP A 57 -11.36 9.78 3.51
N MET A 58 -10.92 9.46 2.28
CA MET A 58 -11.11 10.33 1.12
C MET A 58 -12.59 10.48 0.75
N ASN A 59 -13.37 9.39 0.86
CA ASN A 59 -14.79 9.35 0.52
C ASN A 59 -15.74 9.73 1.67
N ALA A 60 -15.25 9.84 2.91
CA ALA A 60 -16.07 10.14 4.10
C ALA A 60 -16.77 11.52 4.08
N ASN A 61 -16.54 12.36 3.07
CA ASN A 61 -17.29 13.61 2.87
C ASN A 61 -18.06 13.65 1.54
N ALA A 62 -18.25 12.51 0.87
CA ALA A 62 -19.22 12.45 -0.22
C ALA A 62 -20.62 12.60 0.40
N PRO A 63 -21.47 13.54 -0.07
CA PRO A 63 -22.87 13.55 0.34
C PRO A 63 -23.49 12.18 0.02
N PRO A 64 -24.48 11.71 0.81
CA PRO A 64 -25.19 10.48 0.46
C PRO A 64 -25.67 10.59 -1.00
N GLU A 65 -25.42 9.56 -1.81
CA GLU A 65 -26.15 9.42 -3.07
C GLU A 65 -27.64 9.37 -2.69
N GLU A 66 -28.38 10.41 -3.06
CA GLU A 66 -29.84 10.39 -3.04
C GLU A 66 -30.27 9.42 -4.16
N ASP A 67 -30.61 8.19 -3.76
CA ASP A 67 -31.35 7.21 -4.58
C ASP A 67 -32.82 7.61 -4.72
#